data_AF-A0A0C3BFV9-F1
#
_entry.id   AF-A0A0C3BFV9-F1
#
_cell.length_a   1.000
_cell.length_b   1.000
_cell.length_c   1.000
_cell.angle_alpha   90.00
_cell.angle_beta   90.00
_cell.angle_gamma   90.00
#
_symmetry.space_group_name_H-M   'P 1'
#
loop_
_entity.id
_entity.type
_entity.pdbx_description
1 polymer ?
#
loop_
_entity_poly.entity_id
_entity_poly.type
_entity_poly.pdbx_seq_one_letter_code
_entity_poly.pdbx_strand_id
1 'polypeptide(L)'
;MIVGIGTDILQLSRLQAWPLKRLQRLSNRILTTNEHRLLVDISGTRLHGSPGSEQEGGSHQDLIRFLGVRWAAKEALYKAVYPYRKLQWKDVELLPIHPEGGIRDEKKPVLDREQPFSSKLHATFTRSLPLTVNDATLPFLKTHVSISHDGGLVVAMVVVEGT
;
A
#
# COMPACT_ATOMS: atom_id res chain seq x y z
N MET A 1 11.11 19.85 -8.20
CA MET A 1 12.10 19.91 -7.08
C MET A 1 11.79 18.80 -6.09
N ILE A 2 12.78 18.17 -5.44
CA ILE A 2 12.50 17.21 -4.36
C ILE A 2 11.92 17.97 -3.15
N VAL A 3 10.73 17.61 -2.71
CA VAL A 3 10.04 18.17 -1.53
C VAL A 3 10.50 17.45 -0.27
N GLY A 4 10.66 16.13 -0.35
CA GLY A 4 11.16 15.35 0.76
C GLY A 4 11.31 13.88 0.43
N ILE A 5 12.00 13.20 1.35
CA ILE A 5 12.23 11.76 1.31
C ILE A 5 11.74 11.16 2.62
N GLY A 6 11.28 9.92 2.57
CA GLY A 6 10.86 9.22 3.77
C GLY A 6 11.09 7.73 3.63
N THR A 7 11.42 7.10 4.75
CA THR A 7 11.61 5.65 4.83
C THR A 7 10.95 5.11 6.08
N ASP A 8 10.49 3.87 6.01
CA ASP A 8 9.96 3.14 7.15
C ASP A 8 10.28 1.65 7.05
N ILE A 9 10.41 1.01 8.21
CA ILE A 9 10.62 -0.42 8.35
C ILE A 9 9.63 -0.99 9.35
N LEU A 10 8.99 -2.10 8.99
CA LEU A 10 8.03 -2.78 9.85
C LEU A 10 8.35 -4.27 9.92
N GLN A 11 8.45 -4.79 11.15
CA GLN A 11 8.54 -6.22 11.41
C GLN A 11 7.15 -6.84 11.49
N LEU A 12 6.85 -7.78 10.61
CA LEU A 12 5.54 -8.44 10.51
C LEU A 12 5.17 -9.23 11.76
N SER A 13 6.16 -9.73 12.50
CA SER A 13 5.93 -10.42 13.80
C SER A 13 5.19 -9.53 14.81
N ARG A 14 5.37 -8.20 14.73
CA ARG A 14 4.62 -7.24 15.57
C ARG A 14 3.13 -7.25 15.28
N LEU A 15 2.76 -7.43 14.01
CA LEU A 15 1.36 -7.56 13.60
C LEU A 15 0.82 -8.97 13.85
N GLN A 16 1.65 -10.01 13.67
CA GLN A 16 1.29 -11.40 13.98
C GLN A 16 0.93 -11.59 15.45
N ALA A 17 1.59 -10.87 16.36
CA ALA A 17 1.29 -10.90 17.78
C ALA A 17 -0.07 -10.24 18.14
N TRP A 18 -0.76 -9.60 17.20
CA TRP A 18 -2.02 -8.92 17.48
C TRP A 18 -3.23 -9.84 17.26
N PRO A 19 -4.26 -9.75 18.12
CA PRO A 19 -5.50 -10.48 17.89
C PRO A 19 -6.20 -9.97 16.61
N LEU A 20 -6.92 -10.84 15.91
CA LEU A 20 -7.62 -10.51 14.67
C LEU A 20 -8.51 -9.26 14.80
N LYS A 21 -9.22 -9.10 15.92
CA LYS A 21 -10.06 -7.91 16.20
C LYS A 21 -9.24 -6.60 16.17
N ARG A 22 -7.97 -6.62 16.57
CA ARG A 22 -7.09 -5.45 16.52
C ARG A 22 -6.60 -5.19 15.09
N LEU A 23 -6.28 -6.25 14.33
CA LEU A 23 -5.93 -6.13 12.91
C LEU A 23 -7.10 -5.62 12.08
N GLN A 24 -8.33 -6.03 12.37
CA GLN A 24 -9.54 -5.50 11.73
C GLN A 24 -9.76 -4.02 12.05
N ARG A 25 -9.58 -3.60 13.31
CA ARG A 25 -9.62 -2.18 13.67
C ARG A 25 -8.53 -1.37 12.98
N LEU A 26 -7.33 -1.95 12.84
CA LEU A 26 -6.25 -1.33 12.10
C LEU A 26 -6.62 -1.19 10.62
N SER A 27 -7.08 -2.26 9.99
CA SER A 27 -7.55 -2.29 8.60
C SER A 27 -8.55 -1.17 8.34
N ASN A 28 -9.60 -1.07 9.15
CA ASN A 28 -10.63 -0.03 9.04
C ASN A 28 -10.08 1.40 9.23
N ARG A 29 -8.99 1.55 9.99
CA ARG A 29 -8.33 2.85 10.20
C ARG A 29 -7.45 3.22 9.02
N ILE A 30 -6.65 2.29 8.50
CA ILE A 30 -5.58 2.61 7.56
C ILE A 30 -5.98 2.47 6.10
N LEU A 31 -6.90 1.57 5.77
CA LEU A 31 -7.24 1.27 4.38
C LEU A 31 -8.30 2.23 3.83
N THR A 32 -8.13 2.62 2.58
CA THR A 32 -9.16 3.29 1.78
C THR A 32 -10.16 2.26 1.27
N THR A 33 -11.30 2.74 0.74
CA THR A 33 -12.31 1.87 0.13
C THR A 33 -11.74 1.02 -1.00
N ASN A 34 -10.85 1.58 -1.82
CA ASN A 34 -10.21 0.86 -2.93
C ASN A 34 -9.22 -0.20 -2.42
N GLU A 35 -8.45 0.12 -1.37
CA GLU A 35 -7.56 -0.87 -0.74
C GLU A 35 -8.33 -2.01 -0.07
N HIS A 36 -9.50 -1.74 0.52
CA HIS A 36 -10.39 -2.78 1.03
C HIS A 36 -10.90 -3.70 -0.07
N ARG A 37 -11.32 -3.16 -1.23
CA ARG A 37 -11.72 -3.97 -2.38
C ARG A 37 -10.58 -4.86 -2.85
N LEU A 38 -9.39 -4.28 -3.01
CA LEU A 38 -8.20 -5.02 -3.40
C LEU A 38 -7.86 -6.17 -2.43
N LEU A 39 -7.98 -5.93 -1.12
CA LEU A 39 -7.78 -6.97 -0.11
C LEU A 39 -8.77 -8.12 -0.28
N VAL A 40 -10.05 -7.82 -0.53
CA VAL A 40 -11.10 -8.82 -0.78
C VAL A 40 -10.80 -9.60 -2.06
N ASP A 41 -10.43 -8.92 -3.15
CA ASP A 41 -10.13 -9.55 -4.44
C ASP A 41 -8.94 -10.51 -4.36
N ILE A 42 -7.86 -10.10 -3.68
CA ILE A 42 -6.67 -10.94 -3.45
C ILE A 42 -7.04 -12.17 -2.61
N SER A 43 -7.85 -11.98 -1.57
CA SER A 43 -8.30 -13.07 -0.71
C SER A 43 -9.21 -14.05 -1.47
N GLY A 44 -10.13 -13.53 -2.30
CA GLY A 44 -11.05 -14.34 -3.10
C GLY A 44 -10.38 -15.10 -4.24
N THR A 45 -9.37 -14.51 -4.89
CA THR A 45 -8.63 -15.16 -6.00
C THR A 45 -7.89 -16.42 -5.52
N ARG A 46 -7.41 -16.44 -4.27
CA ARG A 46 -6.70 -17.58 -3.68
C ARG A 46 -7.62 -18.72 -3.25
N LEU A 47 -8.88 -18.44 -2.92
CA LEU A 47 -9.87 -19.46 -2.57
C LEU A 47 -10.24 -20.37 -3.76
N HIS A 48 -9.96 -19.94 -4.99
CA HIS A 48 -10.13 -20.76 -6.20
C HIS A 48 -8.91 -21.64 -6.54
N GLY A 49 -7.81 -21.56 -5.78
CA GLY A 49 -6.66 -22.46 -5.89
C GLY A 49 -6.85 -23.75 -5.07
N SER A 50 -6.51 -24.89 -5.66
CA SER A 50 -6.66 -26.28 -5.19
C SER A 50 -7.19 -26.53 -3.77
N PRO A 51 -8.32 -27.26 -3.61
CA PRO A 51 -8.88 -27.64 -2.33
C PRO A 51 -7.98 -28.71 -1.67
N GLY A 52 -7.13 -28.33 -0.72
CA GLY A 52 -6.31 -29.32 -0.02
C GLY A 52 -5.27 -28.85 1.00
N SER A 53 -5.06 -27.55 1.22
CA SER A 53 -4.08 -27.08 2.22
C SER A 53 -4.68 -26.03 3.16
N GLU A 54 -4.43 -26.20 4.45
CA GLU A 54 -4.79 -25.38 5.62
C GLU A 54 -5.23 -23.93 5.30
N GLN A 55 -6.53 -23.72 5.06
CA GLN A 55 -7.08 -22.48 4.49
C GLN A 55 -7.25 -21.34 5.51
N GLU A 56 -7.24 -21.61 6.81
CA GLU A 56 -7.41 -20.55 7.83
C GLU A 56 -6.13 -19.73 8.08
N GLY A 57 -4.95 -20.36 7.99
CA GLY A 57 -3.66 -19.69 8.21
C GLY A 57 -3.28 -18.70 7.10
N GLY A 58 -3.64 -19.01 5.85
CA GLY A 58 -3.30 -18.20 4.68
C GLY A 58 -3.97 -16.82 4.68
N SER A 59 -5.28 -16.77 4.95
CA SER A 59 -6.05 -15.52 4.99
C SER A 59 -5.55 -14.55 6.06
N HIS A 60 -5.16 -15.07 7.22
CA HIS A 60 -4.64 -14.24 8.32
C HIS A 60 -3.25 -13.66 8.01
N GLN A 61 -2.35 -14.48 7.46
CA GLN A 61 -1.02 -14.02 7.06
C GLN A 61 -1.07 -13.03 5.90
N ASP A 62 -2.00 -13.21 4.96
CA ASP A 62 -2.22 -12.28 3.86
C ASP A 62 -2.71 -10.93 4.35
N LEU A 63 -3.65 -10.90 5.31
CA LEU A 63 -4.07 -9.67 5.97
C LEU A 63 -2.88 -8.97 6.63
N ILE A 64 -2.04 -9.71 7.36
CA ILE A 64 -0.86 -9.13 8.04
C ILE A 64 0.12 -8.54 7.03
N ARG A 65 0.46 -9.27 5.97
CA ARG A 65 1.36 -8.78 4.91
C ARG A 65 0.77 -7.57 4.21
N PHE A 66 -0.52 -7.62 3.86
CA PHE A 66 -1.22 -6.53 3.20
C PHE A 66 -1.18 -5.26 4.07
N LEU A 67 -1.59 -5.36 5.34
CA LEU A 67 -1.55 -4.23 6.29
C LEU A 67 -0.11 -3.74 6.51
N GLY A 68 0.87 -4.64 6.61
CA GLY A 68 2.26 -4.27 6.84
C GLY A 68 2.86 -3.44 5.70
N VAL A 69 2.60 -3.84 4.45
CA VAL A 69 2.98 -3.08 3.26
C VAL A 69 2.37 -1.68 3.27
N ARG A 70 1.06 -1.57 3.56
CA ARG A 70 0.37 -0.27 3.56
C ARG A 70 0.83 0.61 4.70
N TRP A 71 1.08 0.03 5.87
CA TRP A 71 1.61 0.74 7.03
C TRP A 71 2.95 1.39 6.69
N ALA A 72 3.95 0.59 6.30
CA ALA A 72 5.31 1.08 6.07
C ALA A 72 5.34 2.16 4.98
N ALA A 73 4.64 1.94 3.87
CA ALA A 73 4.61 2.91 2.78
C ALA A 73 3.87 4.21 3.12
N LYS A 74 2.77 4.15 3.89
CA LYS A 74 2.05 5.37 4.32
C LYS A 74 2.84 6.15 5.38
N GLU A 75 3.55 5.48 6.28
CA GLU A 75 4.49 6.14 7.23
C GLU A 75 5.67 6.79 6.49
N ALA A 76 6.28 6.08 5.54
CA ALA A 76 7.34 6.63 4.71
C ALA A 76 6.87 7.87 3.92
N LEU A 77 5.67 7.83 3.33
CA LEU A 77 5.10 9.00 2.64
C LEU A 77 4.79 10.14 3.61
N TYR A 78 4.25 9.87 4.80
CA TYR A 78 4.02 10.90 5.82
C TYR A 78 5.33 11.63 6.15
N LYS A 79 6.43 10.90 6.37
CA LYS A 79 7.76 11.48 6.63
C LYS A 79 8.28 12.31 5.46
N ALA A 80 7.99 11.90 4.22
CA ALA A 80 8.42 12.62 3.02
C ALA A 80 7.68 13.94 2.78
N VAL A 81 6.45 14.10 3.29
CA VAL A 81 5.64 15.31 3.05
C VAL A 81 5.45 16.20 4.29
N TYR A 82 5.72 15.69 5.49
CA TYR A 82 5.69 16.49 6.70
C TYR A 82 6.92 17.41 6.76
N PRO A 83 6.81 18.69 7.16
CA PRO A 83 5.63 19.35 7.72
C PRO A 83 4.69 20.01 6.69
N TYR A 84 4.99 19.97 5.39
CA TYR A 84 4.20 20.65 4.35
C TYR A 84 2.74 20.16 4.27
N ARG A 85 2.51 18.86 4.48
CA ARG A 85 1.16 18.26 4.56
C ARG A 85 1.08 17.31 5.75
N LYS A 86 0.10 17.50 6.62
CA LYS A 86 -0.20 16.57 7.70
C LYS A 86 -1.20 15.50 7.24
N LEU A 87 -0.70 14.44 6.61
CA LEU A 87 -1.54 13.36 6.09
C LEU A 87 -2.24 12.59 7.22
N GLN A 88 -3.48 12.19 6.96
CA GLN A 88 -4.15 11.09 7.65
C GLN A 88 -4.01 9.80 6.84
N TRP A 89 -4.22 8.65 7.49
CA TRP A 89 -4.05 7.35 6.83
C TRP A 89 -4.84 7.16 5.53
N LYS A 90 -6.07 7.68 5.48
CA LYS A 90 -6.97 7.55 4.31
C LYS A 90 -6.82 8.67 3.29
N ASP A 91 -5.93 9.63 3.55
CA ASP A 91 -5.57 10.65 2.57
C ASP A 91 -4.66 10.09 1.47
N VAL A 92 -4.18 8.86 1.65
CA VAL A 92 -3.31 8.15 0.72
C VAL A 92 -3.89 6.77 0.45
N GLU A 93 -3.85 6.33 -0.79
CA GLU A 93 -4.08 4.94 -1.18
C GLU A 93 -2.88 4.36 -1.92
N LEU A 94 -2.64 3.06 -1.72
CA LEU A 94 -1.63 2.29 -2.44
C LEU A 94 -2.30 1.30 -3.38
N LEU A 95 -2.22 1.59 -4.68
CA LEU A 95 -2.85 0.79 -5.74
C LEU A 95 -1.78 0.18 -6.65
N PRO A 96 -2.04 -1.02 -7.22
CA PRO A 96 -1.20 -1.58 -8.26
C PRO A 96 -1.04 -0.64 -9.44
N ILE A 97 0.17 -0.53 -9.97
CA ILE A 97 0.43 0.10 -11.26
C ILE A 97 -0.10 -0.85 -12.32
N HIS A 98 -1.23 -0.51 -12.91
CA HIS A 98 -1.65 -1.10 -14.17
C HIS A 98 -0.80 -0.46 -15.28
N PRO A 99 -0.06 -1.23 -16.07
CA PRO A 99 0.64 -0.71 -17.24
C PRO A 99 -0.38 -0.32 -18.32
N GLU A 100 -1.00 0.85 -18.17
CA GLU A 100 -1.85 1.46 -19.21
C GLU A 100 -0.93 2.06 -20.28
N GLY A 101 -1.02 1.48 -21.47
CA GLY A 101 -0.14 1.68 -22.63
C GLY A 101 -0.17 0.48 -23.57
N GLY A 102 -0.50 -0.71 -23.05
CA GLY A 102 -1.01 -1.80 -23.88
C GLY A 102 -2.53 -1.73 -23.90
N ILE A 103 -3.13 -1.74 -25.10
CA ILE A 103 -4.53 -2.09 -25.32
C ILE A 103 -4.91 -3.24 -24.37
N ARG A 104 -6.10 -3.18 -23.75
CA ARG A 104 -6.73 -4.35 -23.12
C ARG A 104 -6.86 -5.45 -24.17
N ASP A 105 -5.79 -6.22 -24.35
CA ASP A 105 -5.80 -7.40 -25.17
C ASP A 105 -6.41 -8.49 -24.29
N GLU A 106 -7.67 -8.84 -24.55
CA GLU A 106 -8.44 -9.88 -23.85
C GLU A 106 -7.73 -11.25 -23.87
N LYS A 107 -6.60 -11.36 -24.59
CA LYS A 107 -5.76 -12.54 -24.72
C LYS A 107 -4.45 -12.51 -23.91
N LYS A 108 -4.13 -11.44 -23.17
CA LYS A 108 -2.87 -11.42 -22.41
C LYS A 108 -2.96 -12.44 -21.26
N PRO A 109 -2.05 -13.43 -21.20
CA PRO A 109 -2.21 -14.57 -20.32
C PRO A 109 -2.16 -14.12 -18.87
N VAL A 110 -2.93 -14.85 -18.08
CA VAL A 110 -3.15 -14.82 -16.63
C VAL A 110 -1.84 -15.12 -15.87
N LEU A 111 -0.73 -14.43 -16.19
CA LEU A 111 0.59 -14.73 -15.65
C LEU A 111 0.90 -13.95 -14.36
N ASP A 112 0.13 -12.91 -14.06
CA ASP A 112 0.30 -12.10 -12.84
C ASP A 112 -0.52 -12.62 -11.63
N ARG A 113 -1.26 -13.73 -11.81
CA ARG A 113 -2.06 -14.33 -10.72
C ARG A 113 -1.22 -15.04 -9.67
N GLU A 114 0.01 -15.44 -9.98
CA GLU A 114 0.86 -16.16 -9.02
C GLU A 114 1.49 -15.24 -7.97
N GLN A 115 1.53 -13.92 -8.18
CA GLN A 115 2.08 -12.96 -7.22
C GLN A 115 1.22 -11.70 -7.09
N PRO A 116 0.04 -11.77 -6.42
CA PRO A 116 -0.83 -10.61 -6.22
C PRO A 116 -0.17 -9.44 -5.44
N PHE A 117 1.02 -9.65 -4.88
CA PHE A 117 1.82 -8.63 -4.18
C PHE A 117 3.02 -8.11 -4.99
N SER A 118 3.30 -8.65 -6.19
CA SER A 118 4.46 -8.25 -7.01
C SER A 118 4.18 -7.08 -7.96
N SER A 119 2.92 -6.68 -8.13
CA SER A 119 2.59 -5.49 -8.91
C SER A 119 3.17 -4.28 -8.19
N LYS A 120 4.06 -3.53 -8.86
CA LYS A 120 4.60 -2.27 -8.32
C LYS A 120 3.45 -1.40 -7.85
N LEU A 121 3.55 -0.83 -6.65
CA LEU A 121 2.50 0.02 -6.09
C LEU A 121 2.79 1.49 -6.37
N HIS A 122 1.73 2.26 -6.60
CA HIS A 122 1.78 3.72 -6.65
C HIS A 122 0.96 4.29 -5.48
N ALA A 123 1.48 5.35 -4.86
CA ALA A 123 0.80 6.05 -3.76
C ALA A 123 0.11 7.32 -4.26
N THR A 124 -1.21 7.34 -4.23
CA THR A 124 -2.00 8.49 -4.70
C THR A 124 -2.67 9.19 -3.52
N PHE A 125 -2.76 10.51 -3.59
CA PHE A 125 -3.59 11.27 -2.64
C PHE A 125 -5.06 11.12 -3.00
N THR A 126 -5.90 10.71 -2.04
CA THR A 126 -7.34 10.50 -2.28
C THR A 126 -8.13 11.79 -2.39
N ARG A 127 -7.54 12.91 -1.96
CA ARG A 127 -8.11 14.26 -2.03
C ARG A 127 -7.01 15.30 -2.12
N SER A 128 -7.38 16.49 -2.60
CA SER A 128 -6.54 17.67 -2.44
C SER A 128 -6.50 18.05 -0.96
N LEU A 129 -5.30 18.20 -0.41
CA LEU A 129 -5.10 18.61 0.98
C LEU A 129 -4.67 20.09 1.03
N PRO A 130 -5.03 20.84 2.08
CA PRO A 130 -4.45 22.15 2.30
C PRO A 130 -2.97 22.01 2.67
N LEU A 131 -2.17 22.99 2.28
CA LEU A 131 -0.80 23.12 2.76
C LEU A 131 -0.83 23.52 4.24
N THR A 132 -0.02 22.84 5.05
CA THR A 132 0.08 23.11 6.49
C THR A 132 1.09 24.22 6.78
N VAL A 133 1.99 24.49 5.84
CA VAL A 133 2.93 25.60 5.84
C VAL A 133 2.60 26.49 4.64
N ASN A 134 2.59 27.82 4.82
CA ASN A 134 2.37 28.79 3.75
C ASN A 134 3.55 28.79 2.77
N ASP A 135 3.59 27.80 1.88
CA ASP A 135 4.49 27.76 0.74
C ASP A 135 3.66 27.62 -0.53
N ALA A 136 3.36 28.76 -1.17
CA ALA A 136 2.54 28.84 -2.38
C ALA A 136 3.16 28.14 -3.61
N THR A 137 4.37 27.56 -3.49
CA THR A 137 5.15 27.01 -4.60
C THR A 137 4.96 25.49 -4.82
N LEU A 138 4.12 24.81 -4.02
CA LEU A 138 3.91 23.36 -4.12
C LEU A 138 2.46 22.95 -4.50
N PRO A 139 1.96 23.32 -5.70
CA PRO A 139 0.58 23.00 -6.08
C PRO A 139 0.38 21.50 -6.32
N PHE A 140 1.36 20.82 -6.94
CA PHE A 140 1.26 19.39 -7.26
C PHE A 140 2.41 18.59 -6.65
N LEU A 141 2.07 17.45 -6.02
CA LEU A 141 3.04 16.50 -5.48
C LEU A 141 2.98 15.21 -6.29
N LYS A 142 4.14 14.80 -6.79
CA LYS A 142 4.36 13.51 -7.42
C LYS A 142 5.08 12.59 -6.46
N THR A 143 4.58 11.36 -6.31
CA THR A 143 5.12 10.36 -5.38
C THR A 143 5.84 9.26 -6.14
N HIS A 144 6.99 8.86 -5.60
CA HIS A 144 7.78 7.73 -6.07
C HIS A 144 7.94 6.77 -4.89
N VAL A 145 7.38 5.57 -5.00
CA VAL A 145 7.34 4.60 -3.90
C VAL A 145 8.05 3.32 -4.32
N SER A 146 8.94 2.85 -3.46
CA SER A 146 9.59 1.54 -3.56
C SER A 146 9.35 0.78 -2.26
N ILE A 147 8.94 -0.48 -2.38
CA ILE A 147 8.63 -1.35 -1.24
C ILE A 147 9.29 -2.69 -1.49
N SER A 148 9.93 -3.22 -0.47
CA SER A 148 10.46 -4.58 -0.44
C SER A 148 9.99 -5.27 0.82
N HIS A 149 9.76 -6.58 0.74
CA HIS A 149 9.49 -7.39 1.92
C HIS A 149 10.19 -8.75 1.81
N ASP A 150 10.93 -9.12 2.84
CA ASP A 150 11.58 -10.42 2.96
C ASP A 150 11.90 -10.71 4.43
N GLY A 151 12.05 -11.99 4.81
CA GLY A 151 12.46 -12.39 6.16
C GLY A 151 11.54 -11.90 7.28
N GLY A 152 10.26 -11.65 6.99
CA GLY A 152 9.31 -11.08 7.95
C GLY A 152 9.46 -9.57 8.19
N LEU A 153 10.23 -8.87 7.36
CA LEU A 153 10.37 -7.42 7.36
C LEU A 153 9.70 -6.81 6.12
N VAL A 154 9.21 -5.59 6.27
CA VAL A 154 8.75 -4.72 5.18
C VAL A 154 9.55 -3.43 5.27
N VAL A 155 10.13 -3.00 4.15
CA VAL A 155 10.84 -1.73 4.03
C VAL A 155 10.19 -0.91 2.93
N ALA A 156 9.94 0.37 3.21
CA ALA A 156 9.43 1.31 2.23
C ALA A 156 10.36 2.53 2.11
N MET A 157 10.52 3.02 0.89
CA MET A 157 11.22 4.24 0.54
C MET A 157 10.29 5.08 -0.33
N VAL A 158 10.16 6.36 0.01
CA VAL A 158 9.33 7.32 -0.71
C VAL A 158 10.14 8.56 -1.02
N VAL A 159 10.06 9.03 -2.27
CA VAL A 159 10.55 10.33 -2.71
C VAL A 159 9.35 11.12 -3.23
N VAL A 160 9.24 12.38 -2.81
CA VAL A 160 8.18 13.29 -3.27
C VAL A 160 8.80 14.46 -4.02
N GLU A 161 8.29 14.69 -5.22
CA GLU A 161 8.66 15.82 -6.06
C GLU A 161 7.50 16.84 -6.10
N GLY A 162 7.85 18.12 -6.04
CA GLY A 162 6.94 19.25 -6.24
C GLY A 162 7.14 19.85 -7.62
N THR A 163 6.03 20.14 -8.30
CA THR A 163 5.96 20.81 -9.61
C THR A 163 4.97 21.95 -9.57
#